data_AF-A0A148N8P8-F1
#
_entry.id   AF-A0A148N8P8-F1
#
_cell.length_a   1.000
_cell.length_b   1.000
_cell.length_c   1.000
_cell.angle_alpha   90.00
_cell.angle_beta   90.00
_cell.angle_gamma   90.00
#
_symmetry.space_group_name_H-M   'P 1'
#
loop_
_entity.id
_entity.type
_entity.pdbx_description
1 polymer ?
#
loop_
_entity_poly.entity_id
_entity_poly.type
_entity_poly.pdbx_seq_one_letter_code
_entity_poly.pdbx_strand_id
1 'polypeptide(L)'
;MAEPLADQVLRKIGEARELYHRLILMVGPAGSGKTSALQEVSASTSAPLVNVNLELSRRMLDLTERQRALQLPRLLGEIVGEATGELVLLDNIEILFDVHLKQDPLRL
;
A
#
# COMPACT_ATOMS: atom_id res chain seq x y z
N MET A 1 -27.91 9.07 -2.14
CA MET A 1 -26.56 9.54 -1.76
C MET A 1 -25.54 8.62 -2.41
N ALA A 2 -24.37 9.11 -2.78
CA ALA A 2 -23.31 8.23 -3.31
C ALA A 2 -22.81 7.31 -2.17
N GLU A 3 -22.51 6.05 -2.51
CA GLU A 3 -21.92 5.07 -1.58
C GLU A 3 -20.56 5.62 -1.07
N PRO A 4 -20.31 5.66 0.26
CA PRO A 4 -19.02 6.03 0.81
C PRO A 4 -17.88 5.22 0.21
N LEU A 5 -16.72 5.84 0.01
CA LEU A 5 -15.57 5.18 -0.61
C LEU A 5 -15.10 3.97 0.22
N ALA A 6 -15.16 4.07 1.56
CA ALA A 6 -14.80 2.96 2.44
C ALA A 6 -15.72 1.74 2.23
N ASP A 7 -17.04 1.96 2.09
CA ASP A 7 -18.00 0.88 1.83
C ASP A 7 -17.72 0.19 0.49
N GLN A 8 -17.40 0.96 -0.55
CA GLN A 8 -16.99 0.42 -1.84
C GLN A 8 -15.74 -0.48 -1.71
N VAL A 9 -14.76 -0.05 -0.90
CA VAL A 9 -13.53 -0.82 -0.67
C VAL A 9 -13.80 -2.09 0.13
N LEU A 10 -14.61 -2.03 1.20
CA LEU A 10 -14.99 -3.20 1.99
C LEU A 10 -15.66 -4.27 1.13
N ARG A 11 -16.57 -3.84 0.24
CA ARG A 11 -17.20 -4.74 -0.74
C ARG A 11 -16.16 -5.37 -1.68
N LYS A 12 -15.24 -4.56 -2.23
CA LYS A 12 -14.17 -5.04 -3.12
C LYS A 12 -13.21 -6.00 -2.42
N ILE A 13 -12.93 -5.81 -1.13
CA ILE A 13 -12.15 -6.75 -0.32
C ILE A 13 -12.85 -8.11 -0.24
N GLY A 14 -14.17 -8.11 -0.02
CA GLY A 14 -14.98 -9.33 -0.04
C GLY A 14 -14.87 -10.07 -1.37
N GLU A 15 -15.06 -9.37 -2.49
CA GLU A 15 -14.92 -9.92 -3.85
C GLU A 15 -13.50 -10.46 -4.11
N ALA A 16 -12.46 -9.73 -3.67
CA ALA A 16 -11.06 -10.11 -3.91
C ALA A 16 -10.64 -11.37 -3.15
N ARG A 17 -11.30 -11.71 -2.02
CA ARG A 17 -10.99 -12.94 -1.26
C ARG A 17 -11.23 -14.22 -2.06
N GLU A 18 -12.10 -14.18 -3.06
CA GLU A 18 -12.39 -15.32 -3.94
C GLU A 18 -11.35 -15.48 -5.06
N LEU A 19 -10.46 -14.51 -5.25
CA LEU A 19 -9.44 -14.52 -6.29
C LEU A 19 -8.14 -15.15 -5.81
N TYR A 20 -7.38 -15.71 -6.77
CA TYR A 20 -6.03 -16.23 -6.52
C TYR A 20 -5.03 -15.10 -6.23
N HIS A 21 -5.06 -14.04 -7.06
CA HIS A 21 -4.30 -12.81 -6.82
C HIS A 21 -5.21 -11.73 -6.23
N ARG A 22 -4.82 -11.17 -5.09
CA ARG A 22 -5.68 -10.30 -4.26
C ARG A 22 -5.04 -8.93 -4.07
N LEU A 23 -5.02 -8.13 -5.14
CA LEU A 23 -4.55 -6.75 -5.10
C LEU A 23 -5.68 -5.82 -5.51
N ILE A 24 -5.98 -4.83 -4.67
CA ILE A 24 -6.94 -3.77 -4.96
C ILE A 24 -6.15 -2.46 -5.07
N LEU A 25 -6.23 -1.80 -6.22
CA LEU A 25 -5.63 -0.49 -6.42
C LEU A 25 -6.70 0.60 -6.38
N MET A 26 -6.55 1.54 -5.45
CA MET A 26 -7.41 2.72 -5.36
C MET A 26 -6.80 3.87 -6.14
N VAL A 27 -7.42 4.26 -7.25
CA VAL A 27 -6.93 5.32 -8.14
C VAL A 27 -7.89 6.50 -8.16
N GLY A 28 -7.36 7.70 -8.00
CA GLY A 28 -8.14 8.93 -8.10
C GLY A 28 -7.27 10.17 -7.88
N PRO A 29 -7.77 11.37 -8.18
CA PRO A 29 -7.03 12.62 -8.01
C PRO A 29 -6.52 12.85 -6.58
N ALA A 30 -5.52 13.70 -6.42
CA ALA A 30 -5.10 14.15 -5.09
C ALA A 30 -6.29 14.80 -4.34
N GLY A 31 -6.38 14.56 -3.03
CA GLY A 31 -7.49 15.08 -2.22
C GLY A 31 -8.84 14.38 -2.41
N SER A 32 -8.92 13.30 -3.20
CA SER A 32 -10.18 12.56 -3.41
C SER A 32 -10.65 11.69 -2.23
N GLY A 33 -10.03 11.82 -1.05
CA GLY A 33 -10.43 11.08 0.16
C GLY A 33 -9.89 9.64 0.29
N LYS A 34 -8.92 9.22 -0.54
CA LYS A 34 -8.37 7.85 -0.53
C LYS A 34 -7.80 7.43 0.83
N THR A 35 -6.91 8.26 1.38
CA THR A 35 -6.30 8.04 2.71
C THR A 35 -7.35 7.96 3.81
N SER A 36 -8.34 8.86 3.81
CA SER A 36 -9.43 8.82 4.79
C SER A 36 -10.26 7.53 4.68
N ALA A 37 -10.53 7.07 3.45
CA ALA A 37 -11.23 5.80 3.24
C ALA A 37 -10.39 4.60 3.71
N LEU A 38 -9.07 4.58 3.47
CA LEU A 38 -8.18 3.53 3.99
C LEU A 38 -8.11 3.53 5.51
N GLN A 39 -8.12 4.70 6.15
CA GLN A 39 -8.18 4.82 7.61
C GLN A 39 -9.50 4.26 8.18
N GLU A 40 -10.63 4.54 7.54
CA GLU A 40 -11.93 3.99 7.93
C GLU A 40 -11.96 2.47 7.76
N VAL A 41 -11.49 1.95 6.62
CA VAL A 41 -11.38 0.50 6.37
C VAL A 41 -10.46 -0.17 7.40
N SER A 42 -9.33 0.45 7.74
CA SER A 42 -8.41 -0.04 8.79
C SER A 42 -9.14 -0.15 10.12
N ALA A 43 -9.89 0.88 10.52
CA ALA A 43 -10.67 0.87 11.76
C ALA A 43 -11.75 -0.21 11.75
N SER A 44 -12.49 -0.39 10.65
CA SER A 44 -13.57 -1.38 10.54
C SER A 44 -13.07 -2.83 10.49
N THR A 45 -11.90 -3.07 9.91
CA THR A 45 -11.35 -4.43 9.71
C THR A 45 -10.28 -4.81 10.73
N SER A 46 -9.82 -3.85 11.54
CA SER A 46 -8.61 -3.96 12.37
C SER A 46 -7.35 -4.33 11.56
N ALA A 47 -7.36 -4.09 10.25
CA ALA A 47 -6.23 -4.37 9.39
C ALA A 47 -5.13 -3.31 9.56
N PRO A 48 -3.85 -3.71 9.58
CA PRO A 48 -2.73 -2.78 9.62
C PRO A 48 -2.75 -1.85 8.40
N LEU A 49 -2.60 -0.56 8.68
CA LEU A 49 -2.43 0.50 7.68
C LEU A 49 -0.98 0.98 7.69
N VAL A 50 -0.26 0.72 6.61
CA VAL A 50 1.15 1.04 6.45
C VAL A 50 1.30 2.28 5.57
N ASN A 51 1.97 3.30 6.08
CA ASN A 51 2.47 4.40 5.25
C ASN A 51 3.78 3.94 4.58
N VAL A 52 3.68 3.52 3.32
CA VAL A 52 4.79 2.89 2.60
C VAL A 52 5.94 3.86 2.37
N ASN A 53 5.63 5.12 2.00
CA ASN A 53 6.63 6.16 1.82
C ASN A 53 7.45 6.39 3.10
N LEU A 54 6.79 6.55 4.24
CA LEU A 54 7.46 6.78 5.52
C LEU A 54 8.38 5.62 5.90
N GLU A 55 7.88 4.39 5.84
CA GLU A 55 8.62 3.22 6.31
C GLU A 55 9.80 2.87 5.40
N LEU A 56 9.61 2.93 4.07
CA LEU A 56 10.72 2.74 3.13
C LEU A 56 11.75 3.87 3.26
N SER A 57 11.31 5.12 3.34
CA SER A 57 12.23 6.26 3.54
C SER A 57 13.10 6.07 4.77
N ARG A 58 12.50 5.63 5.89
CA ARG A 58 13.21 5.34 7.13
C ARG A 58 14.27 4.25 6.97
N ARG A 59 13.92 3.11 6.35
CA ARG A 59 14.86 1.98 6.12
C ARG A 59 15.94 2.30 5.09
N MET A 60 15.70 3.28 4.22
CA MET A 60 16.59 3.68 3.14
C MET A 60 17.50 4.88 3.46
N LEU A 61 17.38 5.48 4.64
CA LEU A 61 18.12 6.70 5.02
C LEU A 61 19.63 6.57 4.77
N ASP A 62 20.22 5.46 5.21
CA ASP A 62 21.67 5.21 5.12
C ASP A 62 22.09 4.52 3.81
N LEU A 63 21.16 4.29 2.89
CA LEU A 63 21.42 3.60 1.63
C LEU A 63 21.74 4.60 0.52
N THR A 64 22.77 4.30 -0.27
CA THR A 64 23.04 4.97 -1.55
C THR A 64 21.91 4.70 -2.55
N GLU A 65 21.75 5.53 -3.58
CA GLU A 65 20.73 5.34 -4.63
C GLU A 65 20.75 3.93 -5.24
N ARG A 66 21.96 3.40 -5.52
CA ARG A 66 22.13 2.05 -6.05
C ARG A 66 21.63 0.98 -5.07
N GLN A 67 21.92 1.15 -3.78
CA GLN A 67 21.44 0.21 -2.75
C GLN A 67 19.92 0.31 -2.58
N ARG A 68 19.34 1.51 -2.63
CA ARG A 68 17.88 1.69 -2.56
C ARG A 68 17.17 0.93 -3.67
N ALA A 69 17.62 1.11 -4.92
CA ALA A 69 17.08 0.37 -6.06
C ALA A 69 17.20 -1.16 -5.90
N LEU A 70 18.33 -1.66 -5.42
CA LEU A 70 18.53 -3.11 -5.25
C LEU A 70 17.76 -3.71 -4.07
N GLN A 71 17.56 -2.93 -3.00
CA GLN A 71 16.98 -3.43 -1.75
C GLN A 71 15.49 -3.16 -1.62
N LEU A 72 14.91 -2.24 -2.41
CA LEU A 72 13.49 -1.88 -2.31
C LEU A 72 12.54 -3.08 -2.29
N PRO A 73 12.62 -4.07 -3.22
CA PRO A 73 11.68 -5.19 -3.20
C PRO A 73 11.76 -5.99 -1.91
N ARG A 74 12.98 -6.25 -1.43
CA ARG A 74 13.21 -6.94 -0.15
C ARG A 74 12.65 -6.14 1.02
N LEU A 75 12.93 -4.84 1.09
CA LEU A 75 12.47 -3.98 2.18
C LEU A 75 10.94 -3.86 2.19
N LEU A 76 10.30 -3.73 1.02
CA LEU A 76 8.84 -3.71 0.93
C LEU A 76 8.24 -5.04 1.38
N GLY A 77 8.83 -6.16 0.96
CA GLY A 77 8.42 -7.50 1.41
C GLY A 77 8.54 -7.68 2.93
N GLU A 78 9.60 -7.14 3.55
CA GLU A 78 9.77 -7.14 5.01
C GLU A 78 8.70 -6.29 5.71
N ILE A 79 8.44 -5.08 5.21
CA ILE A 79 7.41 -4.18 5.76
C ILE A 79 6.03 -4.84 5.73
N VAL A 80 5.66 -5.46 4.60
CA VAL A 80 4.39 -6.17 4.46
C VAL A 80 4.37 -7.45 5.28
N GLY A 81 5.50 -8.17 5.37
CA GLY A 81 5.63 -9.41 6.15
C GLY A 81 5.60 -9.21 7.66
N GLU A 82 5.94 -8.02 8.16
CA GLU A 82 5.77 -7.63 9.57
C GLU A 82 4.31 -7.35 9.94
N ALA A 83 3.46 -7.04 8.95
CA ALA A 83 2.04 -6.83 9.17
C ALA A 83 1.35 -8.18 9.46
N THR A 84 0.50 -8.19 10.49
CA THR A 84 -0.23 -9.40 10.89
C THR A 84 -1.63 -9.41 10.28
N GLY A 85 -2.12 -10.60 9.92
CA GLY A 85 -3.48 -10.80 9.40
C GLY A 85 -3.55 -11.07 7.89
N GLU A 86 -4.77 -11.22 7.38
CA GLU A 86 -5.03 -11.57 5.97
C GLU A 86 -5.18 -10.36 5.04
N LEU A 87 -5.30 -9.16 5.61
CA LEU A 87 -5.47 -7.90 4.90
C LEU A 87 -4.43 -6.91 5.41
N VAL A 88 -3.69 -6.31 4.49
CA VAL A 88 -2.76 -5.21 4.77
C VAL A 88 -3.14 -4.05 3.87
N LEU A 89 -3.27 -2.87 4.44
CA LEU A 89 -3.60 -1.65 3.72
C LEU A 89 -2.33 -0.84 3.50
N LEU A 90 -2.04 -0.49 2.25
CA LEU A 90 -0.87 0.30 1.87
C LEU A 90 -1.33 1.69 1.44
N ASP A 91 -0.88 2.71 2.15
CA ASP A 91 -1.12 4.11 1.82
C ASP A 91 0.20 4.82 1.50
N ASN A 92 0.09 5.96 0.81
CA ASN A 92 1.23 6.77 0.39
C ASN A 92 2.31 5.92 -0.31
N ILE A 93 1.93 5.28 -1.41
CA ILE A 93 2.82 4.39 -2.18
C ILE A 93 3.66 5.12 -3.23
N GLU A 94 3.67 6.46 -3.25
CA GLU A 94 4.28 7.25 -4.33
C GLU A 94 5.77 6.99 -4.51
N ILE A 95 6.48 6.66 -3.42
CA ILE A 95 7.91 6.31 -3.47
C ILE A 95 8.18 5.13 -4.39
N LEU A 96 7.24 4.18 -4.52
CA LEU A 96 7.41 3.01 -5.39
C LEU A 96 7.52 3.42 -6.86
N PHE A 97 6.95 4.57 -7.23
CA PHE A 97 6.92 5.11 -8.59
C PHE A 97 8.10 6.03 -8.90
N ASP A 98 9.05 6.20 -7.98
CA ASP A 98 10.26 6.98 -8.24
C ASP A 98 11.12 6.31 -9.32
N VAL A 99 11.34 7.03 -10.41
CA VAL A 99 12.14 6.59 -11.57
C VAL A 99 13.58 6.22 -11.20
N HIS A 100 14.14 6.81 -10.14
CA HIS A 100 15.49 6.54 -9.67
C HIS A 100 15.61 5.18 -8.96
N LEU A 101 14.49 4.64 -8.44
CA LEU A 101 14.46 3.33 -7.80
C LEU A 101 14.44 2.17 -8.81
N LYS A 102 14.20 2.47 -10.11
CA LYS A 102 14.27 1.51 -11.23
C LYS A 102 13.42 0.25 -11.01
N GLN A 103 12.29 0.40 -10.35
CA GLN A 103 11.33 -0.69 -10.12
C GLN A 103 10.20 -0.64 -11.14
N ASP A 104 9.59 -1.80 -11.38
CA ASP A 104 8.22 -1.87 -11.88
C ASP A 104 7.30 -1.95 -10.65
N PRO A 105 6.61 -0.87 -10.26
CA PRO A 105 5.90 -0.78 -8.98
C PRO A 105 4.79 -1.82 -8.82
N LEU A 106 4.24 -2.32 -9.94
CA LEU A 106 3.14 -3.28 -9.96
C LEU A 106 3.63 -4.74 -10.08
N ARG A 107 4.94 -4.96 -10.21
CA ARG A 107 5.57 -6.29 -10.24
C ARG A 107 6.47 -6.56 -9.03
N LEU A 108 6.47 -5.65 -8.05
CA LEU A 108 7.16 -5.81 -6.78
C LEU A 108 6.59 -6.95 -5.94
#